data_AF-A0AAV2IBG4-F1
#
_entry.id   AF-A0AAV2IBG4-F1
#
_cell.length_a   1.000
_cell.length_b   1.000
_cell.length_c   1.000
_cell.angle_alpha   90.00
_cell.angle_beta   90.00
_cell.angle_gamma   90.00
#
_symmetry.space_group_name_H-M   'P 1'
#
loop_
_entity.id
_entity.type
_entity.pdbx_description
1 polymer ?
#
loop_
_entity_poly.entity_id
_entity_poly.type
_entity_poly.pdbx_seq_one_letter_code
_entity_poly.pdbx_strand_id
1 'polypeptide(L)'
;MATGIFLIYGSMSHTTYSACRTYSARLHLPYVTYSDEPFTSLVDRDLLLLTKPSYVDAVAELIQVFGWRRIDYIYSNFEGLCFDN
;
A
#
# COMPACT_ATOMS: atom_id res chain seq x y z
N MET A 1 -21.14 19.34 -18.25
CA MET A 1 -19.99 19.91 -17.50
C MET A 1 -19.60 18.89 -16.46
N ALA A 2 -18.35 18.45 -16.42
CA ALA A 2 -17.88 17.57 -15.35
C ALA A 2 -17.85 18.37 -14.04
N THR A 3 -18.51 17.86 -13.00
CA THR A 3 -18.41 18.37 -11.65
C THR A 3 -16.98 18.19 -11.15
N GLY A 4 -16.32 19.27 -10.74
CA GLY A 4 -14.99 19.20 -10.15
C GLY A 4 -15.01 18.37 -8.87
N ILE A 5 -14.11 17.39 -8.78
CA ILE A 5 -13.90 16.58 -7.58
C ILE A 5 -12.64 17.06 -6.86
N PHE A 6 -12.67 17.08 -5.53
CA PHE A 6 -11.55 17.56 -4.70
C PHE A 6 -10.63 16.43 -4.21
N LEU A 7 -11.10 15.17 -4.28
CA LEU A 7 -10.44 13.98 -3.74
C LEU A 7 -10.89 12.77 -4.55
N ILE A 8 -10.00 11.79 -4.70
CA ILE A 8 -10.33 10.47 -5.21
C ILE A 8 -10.26 9.47 -4.05
N TYR A 9 -11.32 8.69 -3.83
CA TYR A 9 -11.37 7.67 -2.78
C TYR A 9 -11.70 6.30 -3.40
N GLY A 10 -10.93 5.26 -3.05
CA GLY A 10 -11.22 3.92 -3.52
C GLY A 10 -10.16 2.88 -3.17
N SER A 11 -10.43 1.63 -3.55
CA SER A 11 -9.43 0.56 -3.53
C SER A 11 -8.58 0.60 -4.79
N MET A 12 -7.32 0.22 -4.61
CA MET A 12 -6.41 -0.12 -5.68
C MET A 12 -5.77 -1.48 -5.44
N SER A 13 -5.35 -2.12 -6.53
CA SER A 13 -4.52 -3.32 -6.53
C SER A 13 -3.09 -2.93 -6.92
N HIS A 14 -2.14 -3.84 -6.73
CA HIS A 14 -0.75 -3.63 -7.15
C HIS A 14 -0.63 -3.23 -8.63
N THR A 15 -1.50 -3.78 -9.48
CA THR A 15 -1.53 -3.49 -10.92
C THR A 15 -2.09 -2.11 -11.26
N THR A 16 -2.99 -1.55 -10.45
CA THR A 16 -3.61 -0.24 -10.71
C THR A 16 -2.93 0.91 -9.98
N TYR A 17 -2.05 0.60 -9.04
CA TYR A 17 -1.31 1.59 -8.24
C TYR A 17 -0.57 2.63 -9.08
N SER A 18 0.19 2.20 -10.10
CA SER A 18 0.97 3.10 -10.95
C SER A 18 0.08 4.08 -11.73
N ALA A 19 -1.09 3.62 -12.19
CA ALA A 19 -2.06 4.46 -12.87
C ALA A 19 -2.68 5.48 -11.90
N CYS A 20 -3.20 5.03 -10.75
CA CYS A 20 -3.79 5.90 -9.73
C CYS A 20 -2.80 6.97 -9.26
N ARG A 21 -1.54 6.59 -9.03
CA ARG A 21 -0.45 7.52 -8.70
C ARG A 21 -0.22 8.55 -9.80
N THR A 22 -0.10 8.10 -11.05
CA THR A 22 0.16 9.01 -12.19
C THR A 22 -0.98 10.02 -12.36
N TYR A 23 -2.24 9.59 -12.22
CA TYR A 23 -3.39 10.48 -12.29
C TYR A 23 -3.43 11.45 -11.11
N SER A 24 -3.18 10.98 -9.89
CA SER A 24 -3.11 11.83 -8.69
C SER A 24 -2.05 12.91 -8.81
N ALA A 25 -0.83 12.54 -9.21
CA ALA A 25 0.28 13.47 -9.44
C ALA A 25 -0.02 14.47 -10.56
N ARG A 26 -0.63 14.02 -11.65
CA ARG A 26 -0.92 14.89 -12.81
C ARG A 26 -2.02 15.91 -12.51
N LEU A 27 -3.07 15.47 -11.82
CA LEU A 27 -4.24 16.30 -11.50
C LEU A 27 -4.07 17.07 -10.18
N HIS A 28 -2.98 16.83 -9.44
CA HIS A 28 -2.78 17.37 -8.09
C HIS A 28 -3.96 17.07 -7.16
N LEU A 29 -4.57 15.89 -7.34
CA LEU A 29 -5.71 15.44 -6.55
C LEU A 29 -5.25 14.37 -5.55
N PRO A 30 -5.52 14.56 -4.25
CA PRO A 30 -5.21 13.54 -3.26
C PRO A 30 -6.02 12.26 -3.51
N TYR A 31 -5.33 11.12 -3.43
CA TYR A 31 -5.93 9.79 -3.53
C TYR A 31 -5.91 9.13 -2.15
N VAL A 32 -7.09 8.86 -1.59
CA VAL A 32 -7.26 8.15 -0.31
C VAL A 32 -7.63 6.71 -0.58
N THR A 33 -6.92 5.78 0.05
CA THR A 33 -7.16 4.35 -0.10
C THR A 33 -7.18 3.60 1.22
N TYR A 34 -7.92 2.51 1.22
CA TYR A 34 -7.93 1.49 2.26
C TYR A 34 -7.23 0.19 1.83
N SER A 35 -6.68 0.15 0.61
CA SER A 35 -5.89 -0.96 0.11
C SER A 35 -4.52 -1.04 0.78
N ASP A 36 -3.83 -2.16 0.55
CA ASP A 36 -2.49 -2.41 1.05
C ASP A 36 -1.49 -1.33 0.67
N GLU A 37 -0.53 -1.13 1.58
CA GLU A 37 0.54 -0.18 1.40
C GLU A 37 1.48 -0.63 0.27
N PRO A 38 1.64 0.17 -0.79
CA PRO A 38 2.54 -0.15 -1.87
C PRO A 38 3.99 0.01 -1.40
N PHE A 39 4.85 -0.96 -1.73
CA PHE A 39 6.28 -1.00 -1.39
C PHE A 39 7.07 0.06 -2.18
N THR A 40 6.77 1.33 -1.93
CA THR A 40 7.43 2.48 -2.53
C THR A 40 8.02 3.35 -1.43
N SER A 41 9.15 3.97 -1.74
CA SER A 41 9.82 4.89 -0.83
C SER A 41 8.86 5.99 -0.36
N LEU A 42 9.01 6.48 0.87
CA LEU A 42 8.18 7.57 1.41
C LEU A 42 8.20 8.82 0.51
N VAL A 43 9.28 9.00 -0.26
CA VAL A 43 9.48 10.09 -1.23
C VAL A 43 8.54 9.97 -2.44
N ASP A 44 8.03 8.77 -2.74
CA ASP A 44 7.17 8.51 -3.90
C ASP A 44 5.66 8.69 -3.63
N ARG A 45 5.27 9.07 -2.40
CA ARG A 45 3.87 9.08 -1.91
C ARG A 45 3.20 10.44 -1.92
N ASP A 46 3.78 11.44 -2.56
CA ASP A 46 3.19 12.77 -2.67
C ASP A 46 1.75 12.64 -3.21
N LEU A 47 0.76 12.95 -2.35
CA LEU A 47 -0.69 12.90 -2.58
C LEU A 47 -1.42 11.56 -2.35
N LEU A 48 -0.75 10.53 -1.82
CA LEU A 48 -1.39 9.25 -1.51
C LEU A 48 -1.58 9.06 -0.01
N LEU A 49 -2.84 8.96 0.41
CA LEU A 49 -3.25 8.76 1.80
C LEU A 49 -3.67 7.30 2.02
N LEU A 50 -2.93 6.62 2.89
CA LEU A 50 -3.18 5.24 3.30
C LEU A 50 -3.96 5.23 4.61
N THR A 51 -5.10 4.54 4.64
CA THR A 51 -5.88 4.37 5.88
C THR A 51 -5.54 3.06 6.61
N LYS A 52 -4.96 2.08 5.91
CA LYS A 52 -4.53 0.81 6.52
C LYS A 52 -3.12 0.99 7.12
N PRO A 53 -2.94 0.78 8.44
CA PRO A 53 -1.62 0.82 9.04
C PRO A 53 -0.79 -0.41 8.66
N SER A 54 0.53 -0.27 8.65
CA SER A 54 1.45 -1.40 8.51
C SER A 54 1.27 -2.37 9.68
N TYR A 55 1.14 -3.66 9.36
CA TYR A 55 1.01 -4.74 10.34
C TYR A 55 2.34 -5.49 10.56
N VAL A 56 3.41 -5.11 9.85
CA VAL A 56 4.71 -5.81 9.85
C VAL A 56 5.31 -5.83 11.25
N ASP A 57 5.30 -4.70 11.94
CA ASP A 57 5.87 -4.58 13.29
C ASP A 57 5.10 -5.44 14.30
N ALA A 58 3.77 -5.47 14.21
CA ALA A 58 2.94 -6.30 15.08
C ALA A 58 3.22 -7.79 14.90
N VAL A 59 3.42 -8.25 13.65
CA VAL A 59 3.79 -9.64 13.36
C VAL A 59 5.20 -9.96 13.86
N ALA A 60 6.15 -9.03 13.69
CA ALA A 60 7.52 -9.20 14.19
C ALA A 60 7.56 -9.30 15.72
N GLU A 61 6.79 -8.48 16.43
CA GLU A 61 6.66 -8.56 17.89
C GLU A 61 6.03 -9.88 18.34
N LEU A 62 4.98 -10.37 17.66
CA LEU A 62 4.37 -11.65 17.99
C LEU A 62 5.38 -12.80 17.90
N ILE A 63 6.21 -12.82 16.86
CA ILE A 63 7.26 -13.82 16.69
C ILE A 63 8.26 -13.80 17.86
N GLN A 64 8.64 -12.60 18.31
CA GLN A 64 9.54 -12.42 19.45
C GLN A 64 8.89 -12.87 20.77
N VAL A 65 7.63 -12.49 21.00
CA VAL A 65 6.88 -12.84 22.21
C VAL A 65 6.70 -14.36 22.35
N PHE A 66 6.40 -15.06 21.26
CA PHE A 66 6.22 -16.50 21.29
C PHE A 66 7.53 -17.31 21.18
N GLY A 67 8.67 -16.64 20.97
CA GLY A 67 9.98 -17.30 20.91
C GLY A 67 10.09 -18.37 19.82
N TRP A 68 9.42 -18.18 18.68
CA TRP A 68 9.38 -19.16 17.61
C TRP A 68 10.78 -19.38 17.01
N ARG A 69 11.32 -20.60 17.20
CA ARG A 69 12.65 -20.98 16.67
C ARG A 69 12.65 -21.35 15.20
N ARG A 70 11.50 -21.70 14.64
CA ARG A 70 11.31 -22.07 13.23
C ARG A 70 9.94 -21.60 12.77
N ILE A 71 9.89 -20.96 11.62
CA ILE A 71 8.68 -20.41 11.01
C ILE A 71 8.70 -20.80 9.53
N ASP A 72 7.67 -21.49 9.08
CA ASP A 72 7.46 -21.74 7.67
C ASP A 72 6.59 -20.58 7.12
N TYR A 73 7.21 -19.67 6.37
CA TYR A 73 6.58 -18.46 5.87
C TYR A 73 5.85 -18.71 4.55
N ILE A 74 4.52 -18.68 4.59
CA ILE A 74 3.65 -18.77 3.41
C ILE A 74 3.16 -17.36 3.10
N TYR A 75 3.43 -16.90 1.88
CA TYR A 75 3.03 -15.57 1.43
C TYR A 75 2.31 -15.64 0.08
N SER A 76 1.65 -14.54 -0.26
CA SER A 76 0.88 -14.41 -1.49
C SER A 76 1.29 -13.12 -2.21
N ASN A 77 1.33 -13.16 -3.54
CA ASN A 77 1.81 -12.04 -4.36
C ASN A 77 0.78 -10.90 -4.48
N PHE A 78 -0.39 -11.02 -3.84
CA PHE A 78 -1.45 -10.01 -3.92
C PHE A 78 -1.17 -8.75 -3.09
N GLU A 79 -0.50 -8.89 -1.93
CA GLU A 79 -0.24 -7.77 -1.02
C GLU A 79 1.12 -7.09 -1.26
N GLY A 80 1.93 -7.62 -2.18
CA GLY A 80 3.25 -7.09 -2.53
C GLY A 80 4.42 -7.99 -2.11
N LEU A 81 5.55 -7.83 -2.84
CA LEU A 81 6.79 -8.62 -2.80
C LEU A 81 6.59 -10.15 -2.91
N CYS A 82 6.56 -10.66 -4.15
CA CYS A 82 7.40 -11.81 -4.46
C CYS A 82 8.73 -11.30 -4.98
N PHE A 83 9.82 -11.98 -4.68
CA PHE A 83 11.14 -11.72 -5.25
C PHE A 83 11.06 -11.63 -6.78
N ASP A 84 10.97 -10.40 -7.31
CA ASP A 84 11.26 -10.14 -8.72
C ASP A 84 12.77 -9.95 -8.82
N ASN A 85 13.41 -10.95 -9.41
CA ASN A 85 14.82 -10.95 -9.82
C ASN A 85 14.89 -10.43 -11.26
#